data_AF-A0A932XE34-F1
#
_entry.id   AF-A0A932XE34-F1
#
_cell.length_a   1.000
_cell.length_b   1.000
_cell.length_c   1.000
_cell.angle_alpha   90.00
_cell.angle_beta   90.00
_cell.angle_gamma   90.00
#
_symmetry.space_group_name_H-M   'P 1'
#
loop_
_entity.id
_entity.type
_entity.pdbx_description
1 polymer ?
#
loop_
_entity_poly.entity_id
_entity_poly.type
_entity_poly.pdbx_seq_one_letter_code
_entity_poly.pdbx_strand_id
1 'polypeptide(L)'
;MADHREYEELLAAYALDALDPAELESVRVHLDECPVCQAEAEILRRTAGSLALVLSPVAPAPALRSRLLEAARRSVNLDGAAAPTNGAATGVDGAGDPALAPPRLQLLTTAERELPASVAGSREIPRSRLGVHLRWALVFAAVLLVALGWTFTLQRQLDEQTRLAARLQTELAEKERALALLSSPSLVHMDLAGDQSPRASGRLFCNASSTRGILVVDNLPALSSSQVYQAWLRRGESRVSGGVFSVDREGYGHLVINAPEPIGQFQAVGVTVEPAGGSPAPTGNRVLAGAIDYGY
;
A
#
# COMPACT_ATOMS: atom_id res chain seq x y z
N MET A 1 13.29 2.71 -28.02
CA MET A 1 12.63 2.79 -26.70
C MET A 1 12.76 1.43 -26.08
N ALA A 2 13.74 1.26 -25.19
CA ALA A 2 13.85 0.05 -24.40
C ALA A 2 12.60 -0.07 -23.50
N ASP A 3 12.12 -1.28 -23.31
CA ASP A 3 10.89 -1.54 -22.57
C ASP A 3 11.15 -1.32 -21.06
N HIS A 4 10.23 -0.64 -20.37
CA HIS A 4 10.33 -0.32 -18.94
C HIS A 4 10.61 -1.56 -18.09
N ARG A 5 10.05 -2.70 -18.52
CA ARG A 5 10.15 -3.99 -17.85
C ARG A 5 11.56 -4.60 -17.87
N GLU A 6 12.42 -4.18 -18.79
CA GLU A 6 13.81 -4.65 -18.86
C GLU A 6 14.69 -4.03 -17.75
N TYR A 7 14.31 -2.84 -17.27
CA TYR A 7 15.08 -2.10 -16.28
C TYR A 7 14.65 -2.36 -14.83
N GLU A 8 13.48 -2.93 -14.58
CA GLU A 8 12.94 -3.18 -13.24
C GLU A 8 13.93 -3.97 -12.35
N GLU A 9 14.53 -5.04 -12.89
CA GLU A 9 15.52 -5.85 -12.16
C GLU A 9 16.83 -5.09 -11.91
N LEU A 10 17.28 -4.29 -12.89
CA LEU A 10 18.49 -3.48 -12.77
C LEU A 10 18.32 -2.33 -11.77
N LEU A 11 17.11 -1.79 -11.60
CA LEU A 11 16.83 -0.73 -10.63
C LEU A 11 17.03 -1.20 -9.18
N ALA A 12 16.71 -2.45 -8.87
CA ALA A 12 16.95 -3.01 -7.54
C ALA A 12 18.46 -3.13 -7.24
N ALA A 13 19.24 -3.63 -8.21
CA ALA A 13 20.70 -3.69 -8.08
C ALA A 13 21.35 -2.29 -8.06
N TYR A 14 20.82 -1.34 -8.83
CA TYR A 14 21.22 0.07 -8.81
C TYR A 14 21.01 0.71 -7.44
N ALA A 15 19.89 0.41 -6.76
CA ALA A 15 19.59 0.94 -5.43
C ALA A 15 20.55 0.42 -4.35
N LEU A 16 21.13 -0.77 -4.54
CA LEU A 16 22.12 -1.38 -3.66
C LEU A 16 23.58 -1.09 -4.07
N ASP A 17 23.78 -0.26 -5.10
CA ASP A 17 25.10 0.04 -5.69
C ASP A 17 25.85 -1.23 -6.14
N ALA A 18 25.10 -2.19 -6.70
CA ALA A 18 25.57 -3.54 -7.04
C ALA A 18 25.62 -3.83 -8.56
N LEU A 19 25.53 -2.79 -9.40
CA LEU A 19 25.64 -2.91 -10.85
C LEU A 19 27.09 -2.86 -11.34
N ASP A 20 27.35 -3.50 -12.47
CA ASP A 20 28.63 -3.30 -13.16
C ASP A 20 28.69 -1.92 -13.85
N PRO A 21 29.89 -1.43 -14.24
CA PRO A 21 30.03 -0.10 -14.83
C PRO A 21 29.25 0.10 -16.14
N ALA A 22 29.03 -0.95 -16.93
CA ALA A 22 28.32 -0.86 -18.20
C ALA A 22 26.79 -0.82 -17.98
N GLU A 23 26.28 -1.65 -17.08
CA GLU A 23 24.89 -1.64 -16.65
C GLU A 23 24.51 -0.33 -15.96
N LEU A 24 25.38 0.18 -15.09
CA LEU A 24 25.18 1.45 -14.40
C LEU A 24 25.00 2.61 -15.38
N GLU A 25 25.82 2.66 -16.44
CA GLU A 25 25.70 3.69 -17.47
C GLU A 25 24.40 3.55 -18.26
N SER A 26 24.01 2.32 -18.61
CA SER A 26 22.73 2.04 -19.27
C SER A 26 21.53 2.50 -18.42
N VAL A 27 21.56 2.22 -17.11
CA VAL A 27 20.52 2.64 -16.18
C VAL A 27 20.49 4.16 -16.04
N ARG A 28 21.65 4.84 -15.94
CA ARG A 28 21.71 6.31 -15.84
C ARG A 28 21.09 6.99 -17.05
N VAL A 29 21.47 6.57 -18.25
CA VAL A 29 20.90 7.11 -19.50
C VAL A 29 19.38 6.92 -19.52
N HIS A 30 18.89 5.75 -19.11
CA HIS A 30 17.45 5.50 -19.04
C HIS A 30 16.75 6.35 -17.98
N LEU A 31 17.37 6.55 -16.81
CA LEU A 31 16.84 7.39 -15.75
C LEU A 31 16.72 8.85 -16.17
N ASP A 32 17.57 9.36 -17.06
CA ASP A 32 17.44 10.73 -17.56
C ASP A 32 16.19 10.93 -18.44
N GLU A 33 15.70 9.87 -19.07
CA GLU A 33 14.59 9.93 -20.03
C GLU A 33 13.23 9.42 -19.49
N CYS A 34 13.22 8.63 -18.41
CA CYS A 34 12.01 7.94 -17.94
C CYS A 34 11.62 8.31 -16.49
N PRO A 35 10.58 9.15 -16.29
CA PRO A 35 10.14 9.57 -14.95
C PRO A 35 9.55 8.42 -14.10
N VAL A 36 9.06 7.35 -14.73
CA VAL A 36 8.54 6.18 -14.01
C VAL A 36 9.69 5.44 -13.32
N CYS A 37 10.76 5.14 -14.06
CA CYS A 37 11.96 4.52 -13.51
C CYS A 37 12.67 5.41 -12.49
N GLN A 38 12.64 6.75 -12.66
CA GLN A 38 13.15 7.68 -11.64
C GLN A 38 12.41 7.53 -10.31
N ALA A 39 11.08 7.50 -10.35
CA ALA A 39 10.26 7.35 -9.15
C ALA A 39 10.50 6.00 -8.45
N GLU A 40 10.62 4.93 -9.23
CA GLU A 40 10.89 3.59 -8.72
C GLU A 40 12.30 3.46 -8.11
N ALA A 41 13.33 3.99 -8.79
CA ALA A 41 14.70 4.01 -8.27
C ALA A 41 14.80 4.74 -6.92
N GLU A 42 14.07 5.85 -6.75
CA GLU A 42 14.01 6.60 -5.50
C GLU A 42 13.35 5.78 -4.38
N ILE A 43 12.26 5.06 -4.67
CA ILE A 43 11.60 4.18 -3.69
C ILE A 43 12.55 3.06 -3.24
N LEU A 44 13.23 2.43 -4.20
CA LEU A 44 14.17 1.35 -3.92
C LEU A 44 15.38 1.84 -3.11
N ARG A 45 15.93 3.03 -3.43
CA ARG A 45 17.03 3.64 -2.66
C ARG A 45 16.66 3.95 -1.21
N ARG A 46 15.46 4.49 -0.98
CA ARG A 46 14.97 4.72 0.39
C ARG A 46 14.86 3.42 1.18
N THR A 47 14.35 2.38 0.53
CA THR A 47 14.21 1.05 1.13
C THR A 47 15.58 0.44 1.44
N ALA A 48 16.54 0.51 0.51
CA ALA A 48 17.92 0.10 0.74
C ALA A 48 18.56 0.87 1.90
N GLY A 49 18.30 2.17 2.03
CA GLY A 49 18.77 3.00 3.14
C GLY A 49 18.27 2.53 4.52
N SER A 50 17.11 1.89 4.58
CA SER A 50 16.58 1.33 5.85
C SER A 50 17.39 0.14 6.36
N LEU A 51 18.10 -0.59 5.49
CA LEU A 51 18.97 -1.70 5.89
C LEU A 51 20.10 -1.23 6.81
N ALA A 52 20.55 0.01 6.66
CA ALA A 52 21.58 0.60 7.53
C ALA A 52 21.11 0.74 9.00
N LEU A 53 19.80 0.81 9.24
CA LEU A 53 19.23 0.92 10.60
C LEU A 53 19.24 -0.41 11.36
N VAL A 54 19.40 -1.53 10.64
CA VAL A 54 19.45 -2.89 11.23
C VAL A 54 20.86 -3.24 11.71
N LEU A 55 21.87 -2.61 11.13
CA LEU A 55 23.27 -2.90 11.44
C LEU A 55 23.69 -2.23 12.75
N SER A 56 24.54 -2.92 13.51
CA SER A 56 25.15 -2.35 14.72
C SER A 56 26.08 -1.18 14.36
N PRO A 57 25.87 0.03 14.92
CA PRO A 57 26.71 1.17 14.61
C PRO A 57 28.17 0.95 15.05
N VAL A 58 29.11 1.19 14.13
CA VAL A 58 30.54 1.20 14.43
C VAL A 58 30.99 2.64 14.69
N ALA A 59 31.66 2.87 15.81
CA ALA A 59 32.14 4.21 16.16
C ALA A 59 33.20 4.69 15.14
N PRO A 60 33.00 5.84 14.47
CA PRO A 60 33.99 6.38 13.54
C PRO A 60 35.20 6.96 14.28
N ALA A 61 36.31 7.15 13.54
CA ALA A 61 37.51 7.79 14.09
C ALA A 61 37.18 9.21 14.64
N PRO A 62 37.69 9.61 15.82
CA PRO A 62 37.31 10.87 16.47
C PRO A 62 37.55 12.14 15.62
N ALA A 63 38.58 12.11 14.76
CA ALA A 63 38.92 13.21 13.85
C ALA A 63 38.06 13.27 12.58
N LEU A 64 37.14 12.32 12.34
CA LEU A 64 36.32 12.33 11.13
C LEU A 64 35.33 13.49 11.12
N ARG A 65 34.71 13.81 12.26
CA ARG A 65 33.73 14.89 12.38
C ARG A 65 34.32 16.25 12.02
N SER A 66 35.49 16.58 12.55
CA SER A 66 36.16 17.85 12.25
C SER A 66 36.56 17.95 10.78
N ARG A 67 37.11 16.89 10.20
CA ARG A 67 37.46 16.83 8.76
C ARG A 67 36.25 17.02 7.86
N LEU A 68 35.11 16.39 8.18
CA LEU A 68 33.87 16.53 7.40
C LEU A 68 33.29 17.95 7.51
N LEU A 69 33.27 18.54 8.71
CA LEU A 69 32.79 19.91 8.89
C LEU A 69 33.67 20.93 8.17
N GLU A 70 34.98 20.70 8.13
CA GLU A 70 35.91 21.56 7.38
C GLU A 70 35.74 21.38 5.86
N ALA A 71 35.58 20.14 5.39
CA ALA A 71 35.31 19.85 3.98
C ALA A 71 33.99 20.47 3.50
N ALA A 72 32.93 20.38 4.31
CA ALA A 72 31.63 20.99 4.00
C ALA A 72 31.70 22.52 3.95
N ARG A 73 32.45 23.15 4.85
CA ARG A 73 32.70 24.60 4.79
C ARG A 73 33.44 24.99 3.51
N ARG A 74 34.39 24.16 3.06
CA ARG A 74 35.09 24.38 1.79
C ARG A 74 34.18 24.21 0.57
N SER A 75 33.28 23.22 0.55
CA SER A 75 32.38 23.01 -0.59
C SER A 75 31.33 24.13 -0.73
N VAL A 76 30.75 24.60 0.39
CA VAL A 76 29.81 25.73 0.38
C VAL A 76 30.45 27.01 -0.19
N ASN A 77 31.75 27.21 0.03
CA ASN A 77 32.48 28.34 -0.53
C ASN A 77 32.79 28.19 -2.04
N LEU A 78 32.72 26.98 -2.60
CA LEU A 78 32.90 26.73 -4.03
C LEU A 78 31.56 26.89 -4.79
N ASP A 79 30.46 26.40 -4.22
CA ASP A 79 29.12 26.49 -4.83
C ASP A 79 28.50 27.90 -4.70
N GLY A 80 28.90 28.67 -3.68
CA GLY A 80 28.46 30.06 -3.49
C GLY A 80 28.91 31.04 -4.58
N ALA A 81 29.81 30.62 -5.48
CA ALA A 81 30.26 31.44 -6.61
C ALA A 81 29.40 31.28 -7.89
N ALA A 82 28.45 30.34 -7.92
CA ALA A 82 27.63 30.07 -9.10
C ALA A 82 26.14 29.96 -8.74
N ALA A 83 25.52 31.10 -8.43
CA ALA A 83 24.07 31.25 -8.52
C ALA A 83 23.69 31.66 -9.95
N PRO A 84 23.02 30.82 -10.75
CA PRO A 84 22.48 31.26 -12.04
C PRO A 84 21.29 32.19 -11.81
N THR A 85 21.43 33.42 -12.29
CA THR A 85 20.38 34.43 -12.37
C THR A 85 19.32 34.05 -13.42
N ASN A 86 18.05 34.17 -13.04
CA ASN A 86 16.88 34.04 -13.91
C ASN A 86 17.00 34.81 -15.23
N GLY A 87 16.56 34.18 -16.32
CA GLY A 87 16.29 34.82 -17.60
C GLY A 87 15.02 34.27 -18.22
N ALA A 88 13.89 34.91 -17.92
CA ALA A 88 12.65 34.79 -18.68
C ALA A 88 12.58 35.94 -19.69
N ALA A 89 12.22 35.66 -20.95
CA ALA A 89 11.32 36.48 -21.79
C ALA A 89 11.20 35.95 -23.24
N THR A 90 9.94 35.76 -23.68
CA THR A 90 9.32 36.08 -25.00
C THR A 90 9.93 35.48 -26.29
N GLY A 91 9.20 34.90 -27.25
CA GLY A 91 7.83 35.12 -27.73
C GLY A 91 7.91 35.60 -29.19
N VAL A 92 7.27 34.90 -30.15
CA VAL A 92 6.92 35.45 -31.47
C VAL A 92 5.75 34.68 -32.11
N ASP A 93 4.77 35.46 -32.54
CA ASP A 93 3.55 35.12 -33.28
C ASP A 93 3.81 34.86 -34.78
N GLY A 94 2.81 34.29 -35.48
CA GLY A 94 2.70 34.48 -36.94
C GLY A 94 1.81 33.47 -37.68
N ALA A 95 0.50 33.74 -37.75
CA ALA A 95 -0.44 33.13 -38.70
C ALA A 95 -0.59 34.01 -39.95
N GLY A 96 -0.75 33.40 -41.14
CA GLY A 96 -1.15 34.13 -42.36
C GLY A 96 -1.02 33.33 -43.67
N ASP A 97 -2.15 32.77 -44.12
CA ASP A 97 -2.50 32.45 -45.52
C ASP A 97 -3.27 33.68 -46.11
N PRO A 98 -3.68 33.83 -47.41
CA PRO A 98 -3.75 32.85 -48.52
C PRO A 98 -3.48 33.38 -49.98
N ALA A 99 -3.61 32.46 -50.94
CA ALA A 99 -4.22 32.56 -52.29
C ALA A 99 -3.73 33.52 -53.40
N LEU A 100 -3.47 32.95 -54.59
CA LEU A 100 -3.69 33.58 -55.91
C LEU A 100 -3.92 32.52 -57.02
N ALA A 101 -4.87 32.80 -57.90
CA ALA A 101 -5.24 32.12 -59.18
C ALA A 101 -5.37 33.21 -60.28
N PRO A 102 -5.87 32.99 -61.52
CA PRO A 102 -5.67 32.01 -62.62
C PRO A 102 -5.17 32.73 -63.93
N PRO A 103 -5.23 32.20 -65.20
CA PRO A 103 -6.44 32.20 -66.11
C PRO A 103 -6.55 31.01 -67.16
N ARG A 104 -7.74 30.55 -67.63
CA ARG A 104 -8.54 30.79 -68.91
C ARG A 104 -7.80 30.57 -70.27
N LEU A 105 -8.30 29.99 -71.40
CA LEU A 105 -9.63 29.75 -72.03
C LEU A 105 -9.55 28.87 -73.34
N GLN A 106 -10.63 28.09 -73.63
CA GLN A 106 -11.38 27.77 -74.91
C GLN A 106 -10.74 27.29 -76.26
N LEU A 107 -11.40 26.31 -76.93
CA LEU A 107 -12.31 26.43 -78.12
C LEU A 107 -12.79 25.01 -78.59
N LEU A 108 -14.09 24.68 -78.64
CA LEU A 108 -15.13 24.84 -79.70
C LEU A 108 -14.97 24.00 -80.98
N THR A 109 -15.94 23.09 -81.22
CA THR A 109 -16.58 22.76 -82.52
C THR A 109 -17.95 22.09 -82.21
N THR A 110 -19.11 22.71 -82.44
CA THR A 110 -20.01 22.62 -83.64
C THR A 110 -20.32 21.17 -84.06
N ALA A 111 -21.56 20.72 -84.32
CA ALA A 111 -22.74 21.39 -84.86
C ALA A 111 -24.03 20.56 -84.64
N GLU A 112 -25.18 21.27 -84.65
CA GLU A 112 -26.48 20.93 -85.25
C GLU A 112 -27.24 19.65 -84.83
N ARG A 113 -28.39 19.77 -84.14
CA ARG A 113 -29.76 20.05 -84.61
C ARG A 113 -30.43 18.81 -85.22
N GLU A 114 -31.40 18.25 -84.49
CA GLU A 114 -32.79 17.96 -84.93
C GLU A 114 -33.50 16.97 -83.97
N LEU A 115 -34.70 17.36 -83.52
CA LEU A 115 -35.80 16.49 -83.07
C LEU A 115 -36.75 16.30 -84.28
N PRO A 116 -37.72 15.35 -84.33
CA PRO A 116 -38.15 14.34 -83.34
C PRO A 116 -38.44 12.93 -83.94
N ALA A 117 -38.72 11.92 -83.10
CA ALA A 117 -39.77 10.92 -83.38
C ALA A 117 -40.01 9.99 -82.18
N SER A 118 -41.29 9.84 -81.82
CA SER A 118 -41.81 8.91 -80.82
C SER A 118 -41.52 7.45 -81.18
N VAL A 119 -40.87 6.71 -80.28
CA VAL A 119 -40.94 5.24 -80.20
C VAL A 119 -41.17 4.82 -78.76
N ALA A 120 -42.30 4.14 -78.58
CA ALA A 120 -42.67 3.16 -77.57
C ALA A 120 -41.79 3.02 -76.31
N GLY A 121 -42.39 3.46 -75.19
CA GLY A 121 -42.48 2.73 -73.93
C GLY A 121 -41.45 1.63 -73.63
N SER A 122 -40.50 1.98 -72.78
CA SER A 122 -40.15 1.16 -71.62
C SER A 122 -39.97 2.11 -70.43
N ARG A 123 -41.04 2.26 -69.64
CA ARG A 123 -40.92 2.77 -68.26
C ARG A 123 -40.08 1.75 -67.50
N GLU A 124 -38.77 1.96 -67.46
CA GLU A 124 -37.97 1.36 -66.40
C GLU A 124 -38.36 2.06 -65.10
N ILE A 125 -39.21 1.38 -64.34
CA ILE A 125 -39.56 1.74 -62.97
C ILE A 125 -38.23 1.85 -62.20
N PRO A 126 -37.88 3.00 -61.58
CA PRO A 126 -36.67 3.11 -60.80
C PRO A 126 -36.79 2.18 -59.58
N ARG A 127 -36.16 1.00 -59.67
CA ARG A 127 -36.13 0.02 -58.59
C ARG A 127 -35.28 0.56 -57.43
N SER A 128 -36.00 1.09 -56.44
CA SER A 128 -35.71 1.18 -54.99
C SER A 128 -34.45 1.93 -54.50
N ARG A 129 -34.60 3.23 -54.20
CA ARG A 129 -33.76 3.94 -53.20
C ARG A 129 -34.01 3.47 -51.75
N LEU A 130 -35.10 2.74 -51.52
CA LEU A 130 -35.50 2.19 -50.21
C LEU A 130 -34.47 1.19 -49.65
N GLY A 131 -33.79 0.43 -50.52
CA GLY A 131 -32.77 -0.54 -50.12
C GLY A 131 -31.50 0.11 -49.57
N VAL A 132 -31.17 1.34 -49.98
CA VAL A 132 -29.97 2.04 -49.50
C VAL A 132 -30.18 2.58 -48.09
N HIS A 133 -31.32 3.21 -47.81
CA HIS A 133 -31.64 3.73 -46.48
C HIS A 133 -31.81 2.61 -45.43
N LEU A 134 -32.39 1.47 -45.82
CA LEU A 134 -32.52 0.32 -44.93
C LEU A 134 -31.16 -0.31 -44.58
N ARG A 135 -30.23 -0.35 -45.55
CA ARG A 135 -28.85 -0.82 -45.31
C ARG A 135 -28.10 0.10 -44.34
N TRP A 136 -28.20 1.41 -44.50
CA TRP A 136 -27.59 2.36 -43.57
C TRP A 136 -28.23 2.30 -42.18
N ALA A 137 -29.55 2.18 -42.09
CA ALA A 137 -30.24 2.05 -40.80
C ALA A 137 -29.76 0.82 -40.00
N LEU A 138 -29.52 -0.32 -40.66
CA LEU A 138 -28.97 -1.52 -40.01
C LEU A 138 -27.53 -1.32 -39.53
N VAL A 139 -26.69 -0.62 -40.30
CA VAL A 139 -25.32 -0.29 -39.88
C VAL A 139 -25.33 0.60 -38.64
N PHE A 140 -26.16 1.66 -38.62
CA PHE A 140 -26.30 2.52 -37.44
C PHE A 140 -26.82 1.76 -36.22
N ALA A 141 -27.81 0.89 -36.41
CA ALA A 141 -28.33 0.04 -35.33
C ALA A 141 -27.24 -0.89 -34.77
N ALA A 142 -26.42 -1.49 -35.63
CA ALA A 142 -25.31 -2.35 -35.21
C ALA A 142 -24.24 -1.56 -34.43
N VAL A 143 -23.84 -0.37 -34.92
CA VAL A 143 -22.90 0.52 -34.21
C VAL A 143 -23.45 0.96 -32.86
N LEU A 144 -24.74 1.31 -32.79
CA LEU A 144 -25.39 1.68 -31.54
C LEU A 144 -25.40 0.52 -30.54
N LEU A 145 -25.68 -0.70 -30.97
CA LEU A 145 -25.63 -1.89 -30.12
C LEU A 145 -24.22 -2.15 -29.59
N VAL A 146 -23.18 -1.99 -30.42
CA VAL A 146 -21.79 -2.10 -29.98
C VAL A 146 -21.44 -0.99 -28.98
N ALA A 147 -21.83 0.25 -29.24
CA ALA A 147 -21.58 1.39 -28.35
C ALA A 147 -22.30 1.24 -27.00
N LEU A 148 -23.55 0.77 -27.00
CA LEU A 148 -24.31 0.48 -25.77
C LEU A 148 -23.69 -0.69 -25.00
N GLY A 149 -23.29 -1.75 -25.70
CA GLY A 149 -22.57 -2.88 -25.11
C GLY A 149 -21.26 -2.43 -24.45
N TRP A 150 -20.47 -1.63 -25.16
CA TRP A 150 -19.23 -1.05 -24.64
C TRP A 150 -19.46 -0.14 -23.44
N THR A 151 -20.49 0.72 -23.49
CA THR A 151 -20.85 1.61 -22.38
C THR A 151 -21.26 0.80 -21.15
N PHE A 152 -22.00 -0.28 -21.34
CA PHE A 152 -22.40 -1.18 -20.25
C PHE A 152 -21.20 -1.92 -19.64
N THR A 153 -20.26 -2.41 -20.46
CA THR A 153 -19.02 -3.02 -19.94
C THR A 153 -18.15 -2.01 -19.20
N LEU A 154 -18.09 -0.76 -19.70
CA LEU A 154 -17.34 0.33 -19.06
C LEU A 154 -17.96 0.69 -17.70
N GLN A 155 -19.28 0.80 -17.62
CA GLN A 155 -19.99 1.03 -16.35
C GLN A 155 -19.70 -0.09 -15.35
N ARG A 156 -19.72 -1.36 -15.79
CA ARG A 156 -19.36 -2.49 -14.91
C ARG A 156 -17.92 -2.41 -14.40
N GLN A 157 -16.96 -2.00 -15.24
CA GLN A 157 -15.58 -1.81 -14.82
C GLN A 157 -15.44 -0.66 -13.80
N LEU A 158 -16.13 0.46 -14.00
CA LEU A 158 -16.15 1.56 -13.03
C LEU A 158 -16.78 1.14 -11.69
N ASP A 159 -17.87 0.36 -11.73
CA ASP A 159 -18.52 -0.17 -10.53
C ASP A 159 -17.61 -1.14 -9.77
N GLU A 160 -16.83 -1.95 -10.48
CA GLU A 160 -15.88 -2.86 -9.85
C GLU A 160 -14.71 -2.11 -9.20
N GLN A 161 -14.15 -1.12 -9.90
CA GLN A 161 -13.09 -0.26 -9.37
C GLN A 161 -13.54 0.51 -8.12
N THR A 162 -14.75 1.10 -8.15
CA THR A 162 -15.30 1.82 -6.99
C THR A 162 -15.57 0.90 -5.81
N ARG A 163 -16.02 -0.35 -6.04
CA ARG A 163 -16.18 -1.35 -4.98
C ARG A 163 -14.85 -1.76 -4.36
N LEU A 164 -13.81 -1.96 -5.18
CA LEU A 164 -12.46 -2.28 -4.68
C LEU A 164 -11.89 -1.13 -3.86
N ALA A 165 -12.02 0.11 -4.34
CA ALA A 165 -11.61 1.30 -3.60
C ALA A 165 -12.32 1.42 -2.25
N ALA A 166 -13.65 1.21 -2.22
CA ALA A 166 -14.43 1.23 -0.99
C ALA A 166 -13.98 0.13 0.00
N ARG A 167 -13.70 -1.08 -0.49
CA ARG A 167 -13.18 -2.18 0.35
C ARG A 167 -11.82 -1.86 0.95
N LEU A 168 -10.88 -1.37 0.13
CA LEU A 168 -9.56 -0.97 0.60
C LEU A 168 -9.64 0.14 1.65
N GLN A 169 -10.52 1.14 1.45
CA GLN A 169 -10.75 2.19 2.44
C GLN A 169 -11.32 1.64 3.76
N THR A 170 -12.26 0.68 3.71
CA THR A 170 -12.77 0.05 4.94
C THR A 170 -11.70 -0.71 5.69
N GLU A 171 -10.84 -1.44 4.97
CA GLU A 171 -9.74 -2.20 5.58
C GLU A 171 -8.69 -1.27 6.19
N LEU A 172 -8.33 -0.17 5.50
CA LEU A 172 -7.44 0.85 6.04
C LEU A 172 -8.04 1.51 7.29
N ALA A 173 -9.31 1.87 7.27
CA ALA A 173 -9.97 2.45 8.43
C ALA A 173 -10.05 1.47 9.62
N GLU A 174 -10.16 0.17 9.37
CA GLU A 174 -10.06 -0.86 10.41
C GLU A 174 -8.64 -0.95 10.98
N LYS A 175 -7.62 -0.97 10.11
CA LYS A 175 -6.21 -0.96 10.50
C LYS A 175 -5.84 0.30 11.30
N GLU A 176 -6.28 1.47 10.87
CA GLU A 176 -6.07 2.74 11.60
C GLU A 176 -6.73 2.72 12.97
N ARG A 177 -7.95 2.16 13.10
CA ARG A 177 -8.60 1.98 14.41
C ARG A 177 -7.81 1.03 15.30
N ALA A 178 -7.33 -0.09 14.77
CA ALA A 178 -6.50 -1.03 15.52
C ALA A 178 -5.18 -0.39 15.96
N LEU A 179 -4.52 0.37 15.08
CA LEU A 179 -3.31 1.11 15.39
C LEU A 179 -3.58 2.24 16.39
N ALA A 180 -4.72 2.93 16.34
CA ALA A 180 -5.10 3.95 17.32
C ALA A 180 -5.36 3.34 18.71
N LEU A 181 -5.84 2.10 18.79
CA LEU A 181 -5.97 1.36 20.06
C LEU A 181 -4.61 0.94 20.63
N LEU A 182 -3.65 0.58 19.77
CA LEU A 182 -2.28 0.22 20.18
C LEU A 182 -1.40 1.45 20.48
N SER A 183 -1.60 2.54 19.74
CA SER A 183 -0.90 3.83 19.87
C SER A 183 -1.59 4.75 20.87
N SER A 184 -2.71 4.30 21.45
CA SER A 184 -3.26 4.88 22.67
C SER A 184 -2.10 5.00 23.67
N PRO A 185 -1.82 6.18 24.24
CA PRO A 185 -0.69 6.45 25.13
C PRO A 185 -0.64 5.64 26.44
N SER A 186 -1.40 4.55 26.56
CA SER A 186 -1.69 3.85 27.80
C SER A 186 -1.50 2.33 27.65
N LEU A 187 -0.50 1.88 26.89
CA LEU A 187 -0.03 0.49 27.01
C LEU A 187 0.65 0.34 28.37
N VAL A 188 -0.10 -0.16 29.34
CA VAL A 188 0.42 -0.50 30.67
C VAL A 188 0.99 -1.91 30.57
N HIS A 189 2.23 -2.07 30.99
CA HIS A 189 2.82 -3.37 31.23
C HIS A 189 2.79 -3.66 32.74
N MET A 190 2.50 -4.91 33.08
CA MET A 190 2.49 -5.38 34.45
C MET A 190 3.39 -6.60 34.54
N ASP A 191 4.35 -6.54 35.45
CA ASP A 191 5.23 -7.67 35.72
C ASP A 191 4.57 -8.63 36.73
N LEU A 192 4.59 -9.92 36.41
CA LEU A 192 4.17 -11.01 37.27
C LEU A 192 5.44 -11.77 37.70
N ALA A 193 5.62 -11.90 39.00
CA ALA A 193 6.72 -12.65 39.56
C ALA A 193 6.29 -14.07 39.94
N GLY A 194 7.24 -14.98 39.87
CA GLY A 194 7.10 -16.33 40.40
C GLY A 194 6.85 -16.31 41.91
N ASP A 195 5.79 -17.00 42.34
CA ASP A 195 5.47 -17.18 43.75
C ASP A 195 6.32 -18.32 44.33
N GLN A 196 6.06 -19.55 43.88
CA GLN A 196 6.82 -20.74 44.27
C GLN A 196 7.95 -21.11 43.28
N SER A 197 8.12 -20.32 42.22
CA SER A 197 9.09 -20.57 41.15
C SER A 197 9.89 -19.30 40.86
N PRO A 198 10.99 -19.02 41.58
CA PRO A 198 11.70 -17.74 41.51
C PRO A 198 12.25 -17.37 40.13
N ARG A 199 12.43 -18.36 39.26
CA ARG A 199 12.86 -18.15 37.86
C ARG A 199 11.69 -17.84 36.92
N ALA A 200 10.47 -18.22 37.27
CA ALA A 200 9.29 -17.96 36.45
C ALA A 200 8.96 -16.47 36.46
N SER A 201 8.69 -15.91 35.29
CA SER A 201 8.30 -14.52 35.14
C SER A 201 7.18 -14.39 34.12
N GLY A 202 6.40 -13.32 34.23
CA GLY A 202 5.38 -12.99 33.24
C GLY A 202 5.26 -11.50 33.07
N ARG A 203 4.76 -11.09 31.91
CA ARG A 203 4.42 -9.70 31.61
C ARG A 203 3.08 -9.65 30.92
N LEU A 204 2.14 -8.91 31.50
CA LEU A 204 0.87 -8.60 30.87
C LEU A 204 0.97 -7.23 30.20
N PHE A 205 0.73 -7.20 28.90
CA PHE A 205 0.58 -5.98 28.12
C PHE A 205 -0.91 -5.72 27.87
N CYS A 206 -1.41 -4.58 28.34
CA CYS A 206 -2.81 -4.22 28.13
C CYS A 206 -3.00 -2.71 28.06
N ASN A 207 -4.09 -2.31 27.44
CA ASN A 207 -4.64 -0.97 27.64
C ASN A 207 -5.67 -1.05 28.77
N ALA A 208 -5.58 -0.15 29.76
CA ALA A 208 -6.50 -0.15 30.91
C ALA A 208 -7.99 -0.06 30.51
N SER A 209 -8.29 0.59 29.38
CA SER A 209 -9.65 0.71 28.84
C SER A 209 -10.11 -0.50 28.00
N SER A 210 -9.20 -1.41 27.64
CA SER A 210 -9.48 -2.58 26.80
C SER A 210 -9.87 -3.78 27.64
N THR A 211 -10.76 -4.62 27.12
CA THR A 211 -11.09 -5.95 27.68
C THR A 211 -10.08 -7.02 27.27
N ARG A 212 -9.16 -6.70 26.35
CA ARG A 212 -8.14 -7.63 25.83
C ARG A 212 -6.74 -7.21 26.25
N GLY A 213 -5.92 -8.21 26.57
CA GLY A 213 -4.51 -8.05 26.90
C GLY A 213 -3.71 -9.28 26.49
N ILE A 214 -2.38 -9.14 26.41
CA ILE A 214 -1.48 -10.24 26.07
C ILE A 214 -0.62 -10.54 27.29
N LEU A 215 -0.79 -11.71 27.87
CA LEU A 215 0.10 -12.25 28.89
C LEU A 215 1.19 -13.05 28.19
N VAL A 216 2.44 -12.62 28.36
CA VAL A 216 3.63 -13.38 27.97
C VAL A 216 4.26 -13.92 29.23
N VAL A 217 4.73 -15.16 29.19
CA VAL A 217 5.36 -15.81 30.33
C VAL A 217 6.63 -16.53 29.90
N ASP A 218 7.55 -16.63 30.84
CA ASP A 218 8.87 -17.21 30.61
C ASP A 218 9.34 -18.02 31.83
N ASN A 219 10.17 -19.02 31.59
CA ASN A 219 10.72 -19.93 32.61
C ASN A 219 9.66 -20.63 33.50
N LEU A 220 8.45 -20.87 32.99
CA LEU A 220 7.46 -21.67 33.68
C LEU A 220 7.80 -23.17 33.58
N PRO A 221 7.56 -23.96 34.65
CA PRO A 221 7.74 -25.41 34.57
C PRO A 221 6.88 -26.03 33.46
N ALA A 222 7.44 -26.94 32.67
CA ALA A 222 6.68 -27.73 31.72
C ALA A 222 5.68 -28.62 32.48
N LEU A 223 4.40 -28.54 32.11
CA LEU A 223 3.32 -29.33 32.71
C LEU A 223 3.10 -30.63 31.96
N SER A 224 2.51 -31.62 32.63
CA SER A 224 2.05 -32.84 31.98
C SER A 224 0.82 -32.59 31.11
N SER A 225 0.50 -33.50 30.18
CA SER A 225 -0.66 -33.35 29.27
C SER A 225 -2.02 -33.32 29.98
N SER A 226 -2.09 -33.67 31.26
CA SER A 226 -3.30 -33.59 32.08
C SER A 226 -3.47 -32.23 32.79
N GLN A 227 -2.55 -31.30 32.61
CA GLN A 227 -2.51 -30.01 33.28
C GLN A 227 -2.31 -28.86 32.29
N VAL A 228 -2.89 -27.71 32.61
CA VAL A 228 -2.75 -26.47 31.85
C VAL A 228 -2.51 -25.30 32.81
N TYR A 229 -1.95 -24.22 32.30
CA TYR A 229 -1.92 -22.97 33.03
C TYR A 229 -3.22 -22.20 32.79
N GLN A 230 -3.74 -21.56 33.83
CA GLN A 230 -4.89 -20.67 33.71
C GLN A 230 -4.58 -19.32 34.34
N ALA A 231 -4.82 -18.25 33.59
CA ALA A 231 -4.70 -16.90 34.08
C ALA A 231 -6.01 -16.47 34.75
N TRP A 232 -5.88 -15.72 35.84
CA TRP A 232 -6.97 -15.22 36.66
C TRP A 232 -6.83 -13.72 36.86
N LEU A 233 -7.88 -12.98 36.51
CA LEU A 233 -8.01 -11.56 36.79
C LEU A 233 -8.78 -11.38 38.10
N ARG A 234 -8.20 -10.66 39.06
CA ARG A 234 -8.79 -10.46 40.39
C ARG A 234 -9.34 -9.04 40.55
N ARG A 235 -10.57 -8.93 41.05
CA ARG A 235 -11.21 -7.66 41.45
C ARG A 235 -11.85 -7.86 42.83
N GLY A 236 -11.28 -7.23 43.87
CA GLY A 236 -11.66 -7.53 45.25
C GLY A 236 -11.49 -9.03 45.55
N GLU A 237 -12.58 -9.66 45.98
CA GLU A 237 -12.67 -11.10 46.26
C GLU A 237 -13.01 -11.94 45.01
N SER A 238 -13.55 -11.33 43.96
CA SER A 238 -13.94 -12.04 42.74
C SER A 238 -12.74 -12.31 41.85
N ARG A 239 -12.71 -13.50 41.25
CA ARG A 239 -11.72 -13.89 40.24
C ARG A 239 -12.45 -14.34 38.99
N VAL A 240 -11.95 -13.88 37.84
CA VAL A 240 -12.48 -14.25 36.53
C VAL A 240 -11.36 -14.89 35.72
N SER A 241 -11.71 -15.94 34.97
CA SER A 241 -10.77 -16.59 34.06
C SER A 241 -10.36 -15.61 32.95
N GLY A 242 -9.06 -15.38 32.81
CA GLY A 242 -8.47 -14.68 31.67
C GLY A 242 -8.22 -15.61 30.48
N GLY A 243 -8.20 -16.92 30.71
CA GLY A 243 -7.99 -17.95 29.69
C GLY A 243 -7.01 -19.02 30.14
N VAL A 244 -6.98 -20.13 29.38
CA VAL A 244 -6.08 -21.26 29.59
C VAL A 244 -5.00 -21.27 28.50
N PHE A 245 -3.80 -21.72 28.87
CA PHE A 245 -2.68 -21.82 27.95
C PHE A 245 -1.69 -22.91 28.38
N SER A 246 -0.72 -23.18 27.53
CA SER A 246 0.39 -24.10 27.79
C SER A 246 1.69 -23.42 27.40
N VAL A 247 2.79 -23.91 27.96
CA VAL A 247 4.14 -23.42 27.65
C VAL A 247 4.88 -24.48 26.85
N ASP A 248 5.89 -24.05 26.10
CA ASP A 248 6.79 -24.94 25.38
C ASP A 248 7.83 -25.60 26.32
N ARG A 249 8.81 -26.30 25.73
CA ARG A 249 9.87 -26.99 26.49
C ARG A 249 10.83 -26.04 27.20
N GLU A 250 10.92 -24.80 26.76
CA GLU A 250 11.78 -23.76 27.35
C GLU A 250 11.03 -23.01 28.47
N GLY A 251 9.73 -23.27 28.62
CA GLY A 251 8.88 -22.62 29.62
C GLY A 251 8.30 -21.29 29.14
N TYR A 252 8.38 -21.02 27.84
CA TYR A 252 7.82 -19.83 27.21
C TYR A 252 6.38 -20.09 26.75
N GLY A 253 5.52 -19.10 26.91
CA GLY A 253 4.14 -19.17 26.46
C GLY A 253 3.49 -17.80 26.35
N HIS A 254 2.36 -17.75 25.65
CA HIS A 254 1.55 -16.54 25.58
C HIS A 254 0.06 -16.88 25.65
N LEU A 255 -0.70 -15.94 26.19
CA LEU A 255 -2.15 -16.00 26.27
C LEU A 255 -2.74 -14.64 25.89
N VAL A 256 -3.71 -14.66 24.98
CA VAL A 256 -4.60 -13.52 24.76
C VAL A 256 -5.71 -13.58 25.80
N ILE A 257 -5.65 -12.68 26.78
CA ILE A 257 -6.66 -12.54 27.81
C ILE A 257 -7.91 -11.89 27.21
N ASN A 258 -9.08 -12.49 27.48
CA ASN A 258 -10.37 -11.88 27.20
C ASN A 258 -11.14 -11.70 28.51
N ALA A 259 -11.12 -10.48 29.05
CA ALA A 259 -11.85 -10.12 30.24
C ALA A 259 -13.30 -9.74 29.91
N PRO A 260 -14.27 -9.96 30.82
CA PRO A 260 -15.65 -9.50 30.63
C PRO A 260 -15.79 -7.97 30.73
N GLU A 261 -14.82 -7.32 31.36
CA GLU A 261 -14.79 -5.88 31.65
C GLU A 261 -13.38 -5.33 31.36
N PRO A 262 -13.19 -4.00 31.20
CA PRO A 262 -11.87 -3.43 30.97
C PRO A 262 -10.82 -3.89 31.99
N ILE A 263 -9.64 -4.27 31.51
CA ILE A 263 -8.56 -4.82 32.34
C ILE A 263 -8.12 -3.82 33.43
N GLY A 264 -8.32 -2.53 33.18
CA GLY A 264 -8.19 -1.40 34.12
C GLY A 264 -8.96 -1.52 35.44
N GLN A 265 -9.97 -2.39 35.52
CA GLN A 265 -10.77 -2.57 36.73
C GLN A 265 -10.28 -3.69 37.65
N PHE A 266 -9.35 -4.50 37.18
CA PHE A 266 -8.77 -5.58 37.97
C PHE A 266 -7.58 -5.04 38.77
N GLN A 267 -7.28 -5.67 39.90
CA GLN A 267 -6.24 -5.21 40.83
C GLN A 267 -5.06 -6.16 40.90
N ALA A 268 -5.22 -7.38 40.40
CA ALA A 268 -4.13 -8.33 40.29
C ALA A 268 -4.39 -9.35 39.20
N VAL A 269 -3.30 -9.95 38.73
CA VAL A 269 -3.33 -11.10 37.83
C VAL A 269 -2.52 -12.22 38.48
N GLY A 270 -3.04 -13.44 38.39
CA GLY A 270 -2.34 -14.63 38.86
C GLY A 270 -2.44 -15.75 37.84
N VAL A 271 -1.46 -16.64 37.84
CA VAL A 271 -1.48 -17.87 37.04
C VAL A 271 -1.42 -19.07 37.96
N THR A 272 -2.34 -20.01 37.77
CA THR A 272 -2.36 -21.29 38.50
C THR A 272 -2.20 -22.47 37.55
N VAL A 273 -1.76 -23.61 38.11
CA VAL A 273 -1.81 -24.91 37.42
C VAL A 273 -3.20 -25.50 37.62
N GLU A 274 -3.91 -25.79 36.55
CA GLU A 274 -5.26 -26.34 36.58
C GLU A 274 -5.34 -27.66 35.78
N PRO A 275 -6.37 -28.49 35.97
CA PRO A 275 -6.60 -29.67 35.15
C PRO A 275 -6.82 -29.31 33.67
N ALA A 276 -6.56 -30.26 32.77
CA ALA A 276 -6.81 -30.08 31.33
C ALA A 276 -8.24 -29.58 31.07
N GLY A 277 -8.35 -28.45 30.35
CA GLY A 277 -9.62 -27.75 30.11
C GLY A 277 -9.86 -26.53 31.03
N GLY A 278 -9.04 -26.37 32.08
CA GLY A 278 -9.17 -25.31 33.06
C GLY A 278 -10.24 -25.58 34.12
N SER A 279 -10.41 -24.63 35.01
CA SER A 279 -11.34 -24.67 36.13
C SER A 279 -12.28 -23.47 36.14
N PRO A 280 -13.47 -23.58 36.76
CA PRO A 280 -14.39 -22.45 36.95
C PRO A 280 -13.90 -21.46 38.04
N ALA A 281 -13.07 -21.93 38.96
CA ALA A 281 -12.38 -21.13 39.98
C ALA A 281 -10.94 -21.67 40.15
N PRO A 282 -9.99 -20.88 40.69
CA PRO A 282 -8.63 -21.35 40.87
C PRO A 282 -8.59 -22.50 41.87
N THR A 283 -8.14 -23.69 41.45
CA THR A 283 -8.08 -24.88 42.31
C THR A 283 -6.66 -25.29 42.63
N GLY A 284 -5.70 -25.01 41.73
CA GLY A 284 -4.33 -25.45 41.92
C GLY A 284 -3.39 -24.38 42.46
N ASN A 285 -2.11 -24.76 42.50
CA ASN A 285 -1.06 -23.90 43.03
C ASN A 285 -0.87 -22.67 42.15
N ARG A 286 -0.75 -21.51 42.80
CA ARG A 286 -0.36 -20.27 42.14
C ARG A 286 1.13 -20.29 41.84
N VAL A 287 1.47 -20.03 40.58
CA VAL A 287 2.84 -20.06 40.06
C VAL A 287 3.34 -18.66 39.77
N LEU A 288 2.48 -17.80 39.21
CA LEU A 288 2.78 -16.38 39.00
C LEU A 288 1.75 -15.51 39.71
N ALA A 289 2.20 -14.35 40.19
CA ALA A 289 1.35 -13.30 40.73
C ALA A 289 1.93 -11.93 40.42
N GLY A 290 1.06 -10.98 40.06
CA GLY A 290 1.39 -9.57 39.92
C GLY A 290 0.21 -8.71 40.38
N ALA A 291 0.49 -7.59 41.04
CA ALA A 291 -0.51 -6.58 41.32
C ALA A 291 -0.55 -5.57 40.17
N ILE A 292 -1.73 -5.03 39.88
CA ILE A 292 -1.82 -3.92 38.93
C ILE A 292 -1.46 -2.64 39.69
N ASP A 293 -0.24 -2.16 39.49
CA ASP A 293 0.17 -0.84 39.99
C ASP A 293 -0.20 0.22 38.95
N TYR A 294 -1.35 0.87 39.15
CA TYR A 294 -1.67 2.09 38.42
C TYR A 294 -0.93 3.21 39.13
N GLY A 295 0.32 3.48 38.73
CA GLY A 295 1.19 4.49 39.34
C GLY A 295 0.57 5.90 39.38
N TYR A 296 -0.29 6.12 40.36
CA TYR A 296 -0.94 7.36 40.76
C TYR A 296 -0.63 7.64 42.23
#